data_AF-A0AAV4UB63-F1
#
_entry.id   AF-A0AAV4UB63-F1
#
_cell.length_a   1.000
_cell.length_b   1.000
_cell.length_c   1.000
_cell.angle_alpha   90.00
_cell.angle_beta   90.00
_cell.angle_gamma   90.00
#
_symmetry.space_group_name_H-M   'P 1'
#
loop_
_entity.id
_entity.type
_entity.pdbx_description
1 polymer ?
#
loop_
_entity_poly.entity_id
_entity_poly.type
_entity_poly.pdbx_seq_one_letter_code
_entity_poly.pdbx_strand_id
1 'polypeptide(L)'
;MVDGSRSNGIGSSALKRSILSQLTSQDKGVGLTGAPSPSNMLNPQATSFDYRLERLLEEIENQSVRALRQQHKSTIIRGQKNVVTRDLPLYQRALERHGFQVHGPPWYRKHRIAEKNSTVYFVMDKPEKYQLNPDESEPHDWLMLLCMAFSEGDTSSCFDWKELSSLRPFTWVNRIPGIRNVLWQKDSLCMTTNAAKKIPSLVNAQPAPPCFVLPMQYQEFVNVAEALGYTSQWLLKPLTAVSGPRLVDIFSPVGQAEIDEFSRRRAVAQQMVSTPFAVFGQPVSIRLYVLVTSLLPLRAYVHSQGVVYHRYNESKNFKKIPGRTWPLSQFWQYVSKNYGYDAVSSAIHHVHQTIVHLLLLAELSMMAAPSDDIIAGLGTTRRFK
;
A
#
# COMPACT_ATOMS: atom_id res chain seq x y z
N MET A 1 14.89 31.74 -27.96
CA MET A 1 15.97 31.60 -26.97
C MET A 1 15.38 31.09 -25.68
N VAL A 2 16.11 30.17 -25.04
CA VAL A 2 15.85 29.44 -23.79
C VAL A 2 15.10 28.10 -23.95
N ASP A 3 15.91 27.07 -23.74
CA ASP A 3 15.72 25.63 -23.88
C ASP A 3 14.67 25.00 -22.95
N GLY A 4 13.93 24.04 -23.51
CA GLY A 4 13.18 23.03 -22.78
C GLY A 4 13.93 21.70 -22.80
N SER A 5 14.60 21.36 -21.70
CA SER A 5 15.28 20.08 -21.53
C SER A 5 14.30 18.98 -21.12
N ARG A 6 14.01 18.06 -22.06
CA ARG A 6 13.38 16.76 -21.84
C ARG A 6 14.30 15.88 -20.98
N SER A 7 13.79 15.30 -19.89
CA SER A 7 14.49 14.30 -19.08
C SER A 7 13.93 12.90 -19.36
N ASN A 8 14.74 12.05 -19.98
CA ASN A 8 14.48 10.62 -20.16
C ASN A 8 14.55 9.88 -18.80
N GLY A 9 13.55 9.05 -18.55
CA GLY A 9 13.40 8.27 -17.31
C GLY A 9 14.35 7.08 -17.25
N ILE A 10 15.46 7.24 -16.51
CA ILE A 10 16.23 6.11 -15.95
C ILE A 10 15.95 6.10 -14.44
N GLY A 11 14.84 5.43 -14.09
CA GLY A 11 14.27 5.28 -12.75
C GLY A 11 15.07 4.33 -11.86
N SER A 12 16.29 4.74 -11.52
CA SER A 12 17.10 4.21 -10.40
C SER A 12 18.13 5.27 -9.94
N SER A 13 18.38 6.29 -10.77
CA SER A 13 19.41 7.31 -10.52
C SER A 13 18.91 8.58 -9.82
N ALA A 14 17.60 8.83 -9.71
CA ALA A 14 17.09 10.11 -9.19
C ALA A 14 17.30 10.28 -7.67
N LEU A 15 17.20 9.21 -6.89
CA LEU A 15 17.46 9.26 -5.44
C LEU A 15 18.97 9.27 -5.13
N LYS A 16 19.77 8.52 -5.91
CA LYS A 16 21.24 8.61 -5.87
C LYS A 16 21.71 10.03 -6.18
N ARG A 17 21.16 10.68 -7.19
CA ARG A 17 21.52 12.07 -7.58
C ARG A 17 21.11 13.11 -6.54
N SER A 18 19.96 12.97 -5.87
CA SER A 18 19.50 13.93 -4.86
C SER A 18 20.37 13.93 -3.59
N ILE A 19 20.93 12.77 -3.22
CA ILE A 19 21.86 12.66 -2.09
C ILE A 19 23.30 13.02 -2.52
N LEU A 20 23.72 12.65 -3.74
CA LEU A 20 25.04 13.00 -4.28
C LEU A 20 25.19 14.50 -4.59
N SER A 21 24.14 15.20 -5.03
CA SER A 21 24.22 16.63 -5.35
C SER A 21 24.35 17.53 -4.12
N GLN A 22 24.01 17.02 -2.93
CA GLN A 22 24.17 17.74 -1.67
C GLN A 22 25.50 17.42 -0.95
N LEU A 23 26.25 16.42 -1.41
CA LEU A 23 27.49 15.94 -0.78
C LEU A 23 28.76 16.18 -1.61
N THR A 24 28.67 16.76 -2.81
CA THR A 24 29.80 16.91 -3.75
C THR A 24 30.26 18.35 -3.99
N SER A 25 30.00 19.29 -3.09
CA SER A 25 30.53 20.67 -3.18
C SER A 25 31.98 20.83 -2.71
N GLN A 26 32.72 19.73 -2.52
CA GLN A 26 34.16 19.74 -2.26
C GLN A 26 34.81 18.52 -2.89
N ASP A 27 35.12 18.56 -4.18
CA ASP A 27 36.46 18.15 -4.64
C ASP A 27 36.73 18.61 -6.08
N LYS A 28 37.91 19.20 -6.28
CA LYS A 28 38.39 19.71 -7.56
C LYS A 28 39.24 18.64 -8.26
N GLY A 29 38.89 18.35 -9.51
CA GLY A 29 39.81 18.07 -10.61
C GLY A 29 40.55 16.72 -10.62
N VAL A 30 40.45 16.00 -11.74
CA VAL A 30 41.57 15.57 -12.63
C VAL A 30 40.92 14.92 -13.87
N GLY A 31 41.32 15.37 -15.06
CA GLY A 31 40.90 14.80 -16.34
C GLY A 31 41.91 13.76 -16.84
N LEU A 32 41.43 12.73 -17.53
CA LEU A 32 42.24 11.87 -18.39
C LEU A 32 41.46 11.46 -19.64
N THR A 33 42.11 11.69 -20.78
CA THR A 33 41.74 11.41 -22.16
C THR A 33 42.01 9.94 -22.52
N GLY A 34 41.12 9.30 -23.28
CA GLY A 34 41.36 8.02 -23.94
C GLY A 34 40.36 7.77 -25.08
N ALA A 35 40.88 7.61 -26.30
CA ALA A 35 40.13 7.46 -27.56
C ALA A 35 39.46 6.06 -27.72
N PRO A 36 38.47 5.90 -28.63
CA PRO A 36 37.69 4.67 -28.77
C PRO A 36 38.16 3.73 -29.89
N SER A 37 37.97 2.42 -29.69
CA SER A 37 38.16 1.33 -30.67
C SER A 37 36.83 0.56 -30.90
N PRO A 38 36.68 -0.22 -32.00
CA PRO A 38 35.53 -0.07 -32.88
C PRO A 38 34.43 -1.15 -32.79
N SER A 39 33.22 -0.69 -33.13
CA SER A 39 32.13 -1.35 -33.88
C SER A 39 31.76 -2.81 -33.58
N ASN A 40 30.74 -3.00 -32.73
CA ASN A 40 29.76 -4.07 -32.91
C ASN A 40 28.67 -3.55 -33.87
N MET A 41 28.60 -4.13 -35.07
CA MET A 41 27.52 -3.85 -36.03
C MET A 41 26.19 -4.39 -35.48
N LEU A 42 25.35 -3.47 -34.99
CA LEU A 42 23.94 -3.71 -34.75
C LEU A 42 23.19 -3.66 -36.09
N ASN A 43 22.37 -4.69 -36.31
CA ASN A 43 21.54 -4.88 -37.50
C ASN A 43 20.56 -3.68 -37.68
N PRO A 44 20.66 -2.86 -38.76
CA PRO A 44 19.91 -1.60 -38.90
C PRO A 44 18.38 -1.76 -38.96
N GLN A 45 17.90 -2.94 -39.35
CA GLN A 45 16.46 -3.21 -39.51
C GLN A 45 15.75 -3.44 -38.16
N ALA A 46 16.44 -3.99 -37.16
CA ALA A 46 15.87 -4.20 -35.83
C ALA A 46 15.71 -2.86 -35.08
N THR A 47 16.69 -1.97 -35.19
CA THR A 47 16.67 -0.63 -34.57
C THR A 47 15.61 0.29 -35.19
N SER A 48 15.31 0.12 -36.49
CA SER A 48 14.29 0.91 -37.19
C SER A 48 12.86 0.54 -36.79
N PHE A 49 12.60 -0.72 -36.45
CA PHE A 49 11.27 -1.18 -36.05
C PHE A 49 10.93 -0.71 -34.63
N ASP A 50 11.90 -0.80 -33.72
CA ASP A 50 11.76 -0.33 -32.34
C ASP A 50 11.48 1.18 -32.27
N TYR A 51 12.20 1.98 -33.05
CA TYR A 51 11.99 3.44 -33.09
C TYR A 51 10.61 3.82 -33.66
N ARG A 52 10.11 3.06 -34.64
CA ARG A 52 8.78 3.27 -35.22
C ARG A 52 7.68 2.91 -34.21
N LEU A 53 7.84 1.79 -33.49
CA LEU A 53 6.91 1.38 -32.45
C LEU A 53 6.87 2.39 -31.30
N GLU A 54 8.04 2.81 -30.80
CA GLU A 54 8.15 3.82 -29.74
C GLU A 54 7.46 5.13 -30.13
N ARG A 55 7.68 5.62 -31.35
CA ARG A 55 7.02 6.83 -31.85
C ARG A 55 5.50 6.68 -31.96
N LEU A 56 5.01 5.53 -32.42
CA LEU A 56 3.57 5.26 -32.50
C LEU A 56 2.94 5.18 -31.11
N LEU A 57 3.64 4.58 -30.14
CA LEU A 57 3.20 4.55 -28.74
C LEU A 57 3.18 5.95 -28.13
N GLU A 58 4.20 6.78 -28.37
CA GLU A 58 4.24 8.19 -27.91
C GLU A 58 3.09 9.01 -28.53
N GLU A 59 2.75 8.75 -29.80
CA GLU A 59 1.63 9.42 -30.47
C GLU A 59 0.27 8.97 -29.89
N ILE A 60 0.07 7.68 -29.66
CA ILE A 60 -1.11 7.13 -29.00
C ILE A 60 -1.24 7.69 -27.58
N GLU A 61 -0.15 7.75 -26.82
CA GLU A 61 -0.13 8.31 -25.47
C GLU A 61 -0.51 9.79 -25.50
N ASN A 62 0.09 10.58 -26.39
CA ASN A 62 -0.22 12.00 -26.52
C ASN A 62 -1.68 12.24 -26.90
N GLN A 63 -2.23 11.46 -27.84
CA GLN A 63 -3.63 11.55 -28.23
C GLN A 63 -4.56 11.17 -27.07
N SER A 64 -4.24 10.09 -26.35
CA SER A 64 -5.00 9.62 -25.18
C SER A 64 -4.98 10.65 -24.05
N VAL A 65 -3.83 11.25 -23.77
CA VAL A 65 -3.67 12.32 -22.76
C VAL A 65 -4.44 13.58 -23.17
N ARG A 66 -4.45 13.95 -24.46
CA ARG A 66 -5.23 15.09 -24.95
C ARG A 66 -6.74 14.87 -24.77
N ALA A 67 -7.24 13.69 -25.12
CA ALA A 67 -8.63 13.33 -24.91
C ALA A 67 -9.03 13.39 -23.42
N LEU A 68 -8.18 12.86 -22.53
CA LEU A 68 -8.39 12.93 -21.08
C LEU A 68 -8.36 14.37 -20.52
N ARG A 69 -7.57 15.28 -21.11
CA ARG A 69 -7.53 16.69 -20.70
C ARG A 69 -8.79 17.45 -21.08
N GLN A 70 -9.48 17.03 -22.15
CA GLN A 70 -10.71 17.66 -22.65
C GLN A 70 -11.97 17.14 -21.96
N GLN A 71 -11.90 15.97 -21.30
CA GLN A 71 -13.02 15.44 -20.53
C GLN A 71 -13.31 16.26 -19.27
N HIS A 72 -14.61 16.34 -18.94
CA HIS A 72 -15.05 16.90 -17.67
C HIS A 72 -14.56 16.01 -16.52
N LYS A 73 -13.70 16.56 -15.67
CA LYS A 73 -13.08 15.82 -14.57
C LYS A 73 -13.98 15.86 -13.35
N SER A 74 -14.92 14.94 -13.25
CA SER A 74 -15.74 14.78 -12.03
C SER A 74 -15.22 13.63 -11.17
N THR A 75 -15.19 13.83 -9.86
CA THR A 75 -14.87 12.80 -8.87
C THR A 75 -16.03 12.60 -7.92
N ILE A 76 -16.44 11.36 -7.71
CA ILE A 76 -17.41 10.98 -6.67
C ILE A 76 -16.71 10.44 -5.43
N ILE A 77 -17.21 10.82 -4.26
CA ILE A 77 -16.69 10.38 -2.97
C ILE A 77 -17.70 9.48 -2.28
N ARG A 78 -17.27 8.27 -1.94
CA ARG A 78 -18.06 7.32 -1.14
C ARG A 78 -17.22 6.85 0.05
N GLY A 79 -17.86 6.54 1.16
CA GLY A 79 -17.15 6.00 2.32
C GLY A 79 -17.82 6.28 3.66
N GLN A 80 -17.11 5.92 4.72
CA GLN A 80 -17.57 6.04 6.10
C GLN A 80 -17.59 7.51 6.54
N LYS A 81 -18.65 7.91 7.26
CA LYS A 81 -18.87 9.30 7.72
C LYS A 81 -17.64 9.91 8.38
N ASN A 82 -17.05 9.20 9.36
CA ASN A 82 -15.91 9.69 10.12
C ASN A 82 -14.65 9.89 9.27
N VAL A 83 -14.44 9.05 8.26
CA VAL A 83 -13.24 9.08 7.41
C VAL A 83 -13.35 10.21 6.40
N VAL A 84 -14.49 10.28 5.71
CA VAL A 84 -14.80 11.35 4.76
C VAL A 84 -14.76 12.70 5.46
N THR A 85 -15.39 12.86 6.64
CA THR A 85 -15.35 14.14 7.38
C THR A 85 -13.94 14.58 7.73
N ARG A 86 -13.08 13.66 8.18
CA ARG A 86 -11.70 13.97 8.59
C ARG A 86 -10.78 14.24 7.39
N ASP A 87 -10.85 13.40 6.37
CA ASP A 87 -9.80 13.32 5.35
C ASP A 87 -10.17 14.02 4.03
N LEU A 88 -11.47 14.08 3.67
CA LEU A 88 -11.92 14.64 2.38
C LEU A 88 -11.41 16.08 2.13
N PRO A 89 -11.35 17.00 3.11
CA PRO A 89 -10.83 18.35 2.86
C PRO A 89 -9.42 18.39 2.23
N LEU A 90 -8.56 17.43 2.58
CA LEU A 90 -7.21 17.33 2.00
C LEU A 90 -7.28 16.86 0.54
N TYR A 91 -8.01 15.77 0.29
CA TYR A 91 -8.18 15.21 -1.06
C TYR A 91 -8.89 16.19 -1.99
N GLN A 92 -9.94 16.86 -1.50
CA GLN A 92 -10.69 17.85 -2.25
C GLN A 92 -9.78 18.97 -2.76
N ARG A 93 -8.96 19.57 -1.89
CA ARG A 93 -7.99 20.60 -2.29
C ARG A 93 -6.98 20.09 -3.32
N ALA A 94 -6.50 18.85 -3.16
CA ALA A 94 -5.56 18.26 -4.10
C ALA A 94 -6.20 18.03 -5.48
N LEU A 95 -7.44 17.56 -5.51
CA LEU A 95 -8.18 17.26 -6.74
C LEU A 95 -8.61 18.53 -7.47
N GLU A 96 -9.15 19.52 -6.75
CA GLU A 96 -9.53 20.82 -7.32
C GLU A 96 -8.34 21.54 -7.96
N ARG A 97 -7.14 21.45 -7.36
CA ARG A 97 -5.90 21.96 -7.97
C ARG A 97 -5.54 21.32 -9.31
N HIS A 98 -6.02 20.10 -9.57
CA HIS A 98 -5.83 19.39 -10.84
C HIS A 98 -7.05 19.50 -11.78
N GLY A 99 -7.98 20.40 -11.44
CA GLY A 99 -9.17 20.71 -12.24
C GLY A 99 -10.32 19.71 -12.06
N PHE A 100 -10.34 18.92 -10.99
CA PHE A 100 -11.45 18.02 -10.70
C PHE A 100 -12.56 18.73 -9.93
N GLN A 101 -13.81 18.51 -10.34
CA GLN A 101 -15.00 18.82 -9.55
C GLN A 101 -15.29 17.65 -8.61
N VAL A 102 -15.34 17.92 -7.29
CA VAL A 102 -15.49 16.89 -6.27
C VAL A 102 -16.91 16.85 -5.73
N HIS A 103 -17.57 15.71 -5.90
CA HIS A 103 -18.93 15.45 -5.45
C HIS A 103 -18.89 14.59 -4.18
N GLY A 104 -19.00 15.26 -3.03
CA GLY A 104 -19.16 14.59 -1.74
C GLY A 104 -20.55 13.95 -1.58
N PRO A 105 -20.68 12.97 -0.66
CA PRO A 105 -21.95 12.31 -0.41
C PRO A 105 -23.01 13.30 0.12
N PRO A 106 -24.32 13.05 -0.10
CA PRO A 106 -25.38 14.01 0.24
C PRO A 106 -25.33 14.51 1.68
N TRP A 107 -25.04 13.61 2.63
CA TRP A 107 -24.94 13.92 4.06
C TRP A 107 -23.75 14.84 4.40
N TYR A 108 -22.67 14.84 3.61
CA TYR A 108 -21.48 15.66 3.88
C TYR A 108 -21.72 17.13 3.50
N ARG A 109 -22.49 17.36 2.43
CA ARG A 109 -22.81 18.70 1.91
C ARG A 109 -23.59 19.55 2.92
N LYS A 110 -24.57 18.94 3.62
CA LYS A 110 -25.40 19.62 4.64
C LYS A 110 -24.60 20.04 5.88
N HIS A 111 -23.63 19.23 6.31
CA HIS A 111 -22.77 19.54 7.46
C HIS A 111 -21.87 20.77 7.21
N ARG A 112 -21.31 20.90 6.00
CA ARG A 112 -20.44 22.05 5.65
C ARG A 112 -21.21 23.38 5.52
N ILE A 113 -22.50 23.33 5.20
CA ILE A 113 -23.38 24.51 5.15
C ILE A 113 -23.73 24.95 6.59
N ALA A 114 -24.00 24.00 7.49
CA ALA A 114 -24.23 24.29 8.91
C ALA A 114 -22.98 24.85 9.63
N GLU A 115 -21.79 24.32 9.33
CA GLU A 115 -20.51 24.85 9.85
C GLU A 115 -20.23 26.28 9.37
N LYS A 116 -20.55 26.61 8.11
CA LYS A 116 -20.40 27.99 7.59
C LYS A 116 -21.40 28.97 8.21
N ASN A 117 -22.53 28.49 8.71
CA ASN A 117 -23.59 29.30 9.29
C ASN A 117 -23.53 29.35 10.84
N SER A 118 -22.41 28.94 11.45
CA SER A 118 -22.19 28.93 12.90
C SER A 118 -23.27 28.24 13.73
N THR A 119 -24.01 27.30 13.14
CA THR A 119 -25.09 26.54 13.79
C THR A 119 -24.65 25.10 13.92
N VAL A 120 -23.91 24.80 15.01
CA VAL A 120 -23.52 23.43 15.35
C VAL A 120 -24.71 22.73 16.00
N TYR A 121 -25.58 22.14 15.18
CA TYR A 121 -26.51 21.13 15.67
C TYR A 121 -25.85 19.75 15.53
N PHE A 122 -25.53 19.13 16.67
CA PHE A 122 -25.31 17.69 16.73
C PHE A 122 -26.66 16.99 16.57
N VAL A 123 -27.16 16.91 15.33
CA VAL A 123 -28.33 16.09 15.03
C VAL A 123 -27.85 14.64 14.90
N MET A 124 -28.17 13.84 15.91
CA MET A 124 -28.19 12.38 15.78
C MET A 124 -29.38 12.03 14.88
N ASP A 125 -29.15 11.98 13.56
CA ASP A 125 -30.20 11.59 12.62
C ASP A 125 -30.57 10.12 12.80
N LYS A 126 -31.83 9.87 13.16
CA LYS A 126 -32.50 8.57 13.02
C LYS A 126 -32.52 8.16 11.53
N PRO A 127 -32.60 6.86 11.22
CA PRO A 127 -32.62 6.37 9.85
C PRO A 127 -34.00 6.60 9.22
N GLU A 128 -34.34 7.85 8.92
CA GLU A 128 -35.48 8.12 8.05
C GLU A 128 -35.06 7.98 6.59
N LYS A 129 -35.92 7.32 5.80
CA LYS A 129 -35.72 7.04 4.37
C LYS A 129 -35.53 8.35 3.62
N TYR A 130 -34.28 8.66 3.27
CA TYR A 130 -33.92 9.76 2.40
C TYR A 130 -34.52 9.54 1.00
N GLN A 131 -35.54 10.31 0.64
CA GLN A 131 -35.92 10.50 -0.75
C GLN A 131 -34.91 11.46 -1.37
N LEU A 132 -34.05 10.93 -2.26
CA LEU A 132 -33.08 11.70 -3.03
C LEU A 132 -33.81 12.60 -4.02
N ASN A 133 -33.52 13.91 -4.01
CA ASN A 133 -33.92 14.79 -5.10
C ASN A 133 -33.22 14.33 -6.40
N PRO A 134 -33.87 14.40 -7.58
CA PRO A 134 -33.26 13.97 -8.84
C PRO A 134 -31.99 14.76 -9.22
N ASP A 135 -31.86 16.00 -8.72
CA ASP A 135 -30.69 16.89 -8.88
C ASP A 135 -29.53 16.57 -7.89
N GLU A 136 -29.75 15.63 -6.96
CA GLU A 136 -28.75 15.11 -6.01
C GLU A 136 -28.19 13.74 -6.43
N SER A 137 -28.53 13.27 -7.63
CA SER A 137 -28.01 12.03 -8.20
C SER A 137 -26.49 12.12 -8.45
N GLU A 138 -25.78 11.00 -8.26
CA GLU A 138 -24.36 10.95 -8.59
C GLU A 138 -24.17 11.16 -10.09
N PRO A 139 -23.21 12.00 -10.52
CA PRO A 139 -23.02 12.32 -11.93
C PRO A 139 -22.66 11.04 -12.69
N HIS A 140 -23.49 10.61 -13.65
CA HIS A 140 -23.23 9.38 -14.43
C HIS A 140 -21.88 9.42 -15.17
N ASP A 141 -21.37 10.63 -15.47
CA ASP A 141 -20.15 10.86 -16.23
C ASP A 141 -18.88 11.09 -15.37
N TRP A 142 -18.81 10.54 -14.16
CA TRP A 142 -17.62 10.66 -13.32
C TRP A 142 -16.38 9.96 -13.90
N LEU A 143 -15.21 10.53 -13.64
CA LEU A 143 -13.89 10.02 -14.07
C LEU A 143 -13.18 9.26 -12.95
N MET A 144 -13.36 9.67 -11.70
CA MET A 144 -12.76 9.01 -10.55
C MET A 144 -13.77 8.75 -9.43
N LEU A 145 -13.70 7.57 -8.81
CA LEU A 145 -14.37 7.28 -7.54
C LEU A 145 -13.32 7.12 -6.45
N LEU A 146 -13.46 7.92 -5.39
CA LEU A 146 -12.62 7.85 -4.21
C LEU A 146 -13.36 7.16 -3.07
N CYS A 147 -12.96 5.93 -2.77
CA CYS A 147 -13.45 5.15 -1.65
C CYS A 147 -12.69 5.45 -0.35
N MET A 148 -13.35 6.14 0.57
CA MET A 148 -12.85 6.56 1.87
C MET A 148 -13.43 5.70 3.01
N ALA A 149 -13.14 4.40 3.02
CA ALA A 149 -13.55 3.46 4.06
C ALA A 149 -12.38 2.62 4.57
N PHE A 150 -12.40 2.22 5.86
CA PHE A 150 -11.35 1.40 6.46
C PHE A 150 -11.61 -0.11 6.39
N SER A 151 -12.86 -0.54 6.20
CA SER A 151 -13.27 -1.95 6.20
C SER A 151 -14.56 -2.20 5.43
N GLU A 152 -14.66 -3.32 4.72
CA GLU A 152 -15.90 -3.81 4.07
C GLU A 152 -16.92 -4.40 5.06
N GLY A 153 -16.58 -4.47 6.35
CA GLY A 153 -17.47 -5.03 7.38
C GLY A 153 -18.64 -4.12 7.78
N ASP A 154 -18.73 -2.92 7.21
CA ASP A 154 -19.91 -2.07 7.34
C ASP A 154 -20.73 -2.16 6.06
N THR A 155 -22.03 -1.96 6.18
CA THR A 155 -23.06 -1.87 5.11
C THR A 155 -22.81 -0.81 4.03
N SER A 156 -21.61 -0.24 3.96
CA SER A 156 -21.17 0.77 2.99
C SER A 156 -19.89 0.32 2.27
N SER A 157 -19.94 -0.82 1.58
CA SER A 157 -18.97 -1.07 0.51
C SER A 157 -19.07 0.12 -0.46
N CYS A 158 -17.93 0.75 -0.76
CA CYS A 158 -17.93 1.91 -1.65
C CYS A 158 -18.46 1.57 -3.05
N PHE A 159 -18.42 0.29 -3.43
CA PHE A 159 -18.94 -0.29 -4.65
C PHE A 159 -19.05 -1.81 -4.46
N ASP A 160 -19.92 -2.45 -5.25
CA ASP A 160 -20.02 -3.92 -5.36
C ASP A 160 -19.25 -4.41 -6.61
N TRP A 161 -18.98 -5.71 -6.69
CA TRP A 161 -18.33 -6.35 -7.84
C TRP A 161 -19.05 -6.10 -9.16
N LYS A 162 -20.39 -6.02 -9.15
CA LYS A 162 -21.19 -5.72 -10.34
C LYS A 162 -20.97 -4.29 -10.85
N GLU A 163 -20.81 -3.33 -9.95
CA GLU A 163 -20.52 -1.94 -10.31
C GLU A 163 -19.10 -1.81 -10.84
N LEU A 164 -18.17 -2.52 -10.20
CA LEU A 164 -16.78 -2.56 -10.62
C LEU A 164 -16.59 -3.20 -12.01
N SER A 165 -17.33 -4.27 -12.32
CA SER A 165 -17.26 -4.95 -13.61
C SER A 165 -17.93 -4.16 -14.74
N SER A 166 -18.81 -3.22 -14.40
CA SER A 166 -19.49 -2.33 -15.35
C SER A 166 -18.86 -0.93 -15.44
N LEU A 167 -17.65 -0.75 -14.88
CA LEU A 167 -16.92 0.49 -15.00
C LEU A 167 -16.64 0.85 -16.45
N ARG A 168 -16.92 2.11 -16.79
CA ARG A 168 -16.65 2.63 -18.12
C ARG A 168 -15.14 2.72 -18.35
N PRO A 169 -14.68 2.54 -19.60
CA PRO A 169 -13.30 2.82 -19.95
C PRO A 169 -12.86 4.20 -19.45
N PHE A 170 -11.59 4.34 -19.08
CA PHE A 170 -10.99 5.57 -18.57
C PHE A 170 -11.50 6.07 -17.21
N THR A 171 -12.30 5.27 -16.49
CA THR A 171 -12.64 5.57 -15.09
C THR A 171 -11.61 4.98 -14.12
N TRP A 172 -11.43 5.64 -12.97
CA TRP A 172 -10.45 5.24 -11.96
C TRP A 172 -11.08 5.05 -10.59
N VAL A 173 -10.63 4.00 -9.89
CA VAL A 173 -10.97 3.72 -8.49
C VAL A 173 -9.69 3.60 -7.67
N ASN A 174 -9.69 4.10 -6.44
CA ASN A 174 -8.52 4.06 -5.56
C ASN A 174 -8.35 2.72 -4.80
N ARG A 175 -8.94 1.63 -5.31
CA ARG A 175 -8.99 0.32 -4.66
C ARG A 175 -8.69 -0.76 -5.68
N ILE A 176 -7.82 -1.68 -5.27
CA ILE A 176 -7.56 -2.90 -6.01
C ILE A 176 -8.49 -3.99 -5.43
N PRO A 177 -9.36 -4.58 -6.24
CA PRO A 177 -10.25 -5.66 -5.81
C PRO A 177 -9.43 -6.88 -5.36
N GLY A 178 -9.86 -7.57 -4.30
CA GLY A 178 -9.17 -8.76 -3.81
C GLY A 178 -7.86 -8.50 -3.03
N ILE A 179 -7.20 -7.35 -3.19
CA ILE A 179 -5.91 -7.04 -2.50
C ILE A 179 -6.02 -7.17 -0.98
N ARG A 180 -7.21 -6.94 -0.44
CA ARG A 180 -7.48 -7.04 0.99
C ARG A 180 -7.25 -8.45 1.53
N ASN A 181 -7.69 -9.45 0.76
CA ASN A 181 -7.61 -10.87 1.09
C ASN A 181 -6.23 -11.47 0.78
N VAL A 182 -5.28 -10.65 0.32
CA VAL A 182 -3.93 -11.07 -0.03
C VAL A 182 -2.89 -10.34 0.82
N LEU A 183 -2.88 -9.00 0.82
CA LEU A 183 -1.83 -8.21 1.49
C LEU A 183 -2.30 -7.40 2.70
N TRP A 184 -3.60 -7.10 2.85
CA TRP A 184 -4.06 -6.14 3.86
C TRP A 184 -4.47 -6.81 5.18
N GLN A 185 -5.30 -7.86 5.14
CA GLN A 185 -5.68 -8.56 6.37
C GLN A 185 -4.46 -9.31 6.93
N LYS A 186 -4.33 -9.33 8.26
CA LYS A 186 -3.13 -9.86 8.93
C LYS A 186 -2.91 -11.35 8.61
N ASP A 187 -4.00 -12.11 8.61
CA ASP A 187 -4.03 -13.54 8.30
C ASP A 187 -3.79 -13.81 6.82
N SER A 188 -4.44 -13.06 5.93
CA SER A 188 -4.17 -13.10 4.49
C SER A 188 -2.70 -12.82 4.15
N LEU A 189 -2.13 -11.77 4.76
CA LEU A 189 -0.72 -11.44 4.57
C LEU A 189 0.16 -12.60 5.08
N CYS A 190 -0.16 -13.16 6.24
CA CYS A 190 0.58 -14.28 6.81
C CYS A 190 0.58 -15.50 5.86
N MET A 191 -0.59 -15.88 5.35
CA MET A 191 -0.73 -16.97 4.38
C MET A 191 0.06 -16.70 3.10
N THR A 192 -0.07 -15.48 2.55
CA THR A 192 0.64 -15.08 1.32
C THR A 192 2.16 -15.14 1.49
N THR A 193 2.67 -14.64 2.62
CA THR A 193 4.12 -14.69 2.90
C THR A 193 4.62 -16.09 3.25
N ASN A 194 3.78 -16.93 3.84
CA ASN A 194 4.12 -18.33 4.09
C ASN A 194 4.16 -19.15 2.79
N ALA A 195 3.27 -18.85 1.83
CA ALA A 195 3.34 -19.45 0.50
C ALA A 195 4.65 -19.11 -0.21
N ALA A 196 5.18 -17.90 -0.01
CA ALA A 196 6.48 -17.48 -0.54
C ALA A 196 7.64 -18.37 -0.08
N LYS A 197 7.57 -18.97 1.11
CA LYS A 197 8.60 -19.89 1.63
C LYS A 197 8.77 -21.14 0.79
N LYS A 198 7.73 -21.51 0.01
CA LYS A 198 7.77 -22.66 -0.90
C LYS A 198 8.48 -22.34 -2.22
N ILE A 199 8.76 -21.06 -2.48
CA ILE A 199 9.41 -20.61 -3.72
C ILE A 199 10.94 -20.64 -3.49
N PRO A 200 11.70 -21.50 -4.18
CA PRO A 200 13.15 -21.67 -3.94
C PRO A 200 13.95 -20.36 -3.97
N SER A 201 13.60 -19.44 -4.87
CA SER A 201 14.27 -18.14 -5.00
C SER A 201 13.99 -17.17 -3.84
N LEU A 202 12.95 -17.40 -3.03
CA LEU A 202 12.57 -16.54 -1.90
C LEU A 202 12.91 -17.16 -0.54
N VAL A 203 13.43 -18.39 -0.49
CA VAL A 203 13.77 -19.09 0.77
C VAL A 203 14.74 -18.27 1.64
N ASN A 204 15.73 -17.65 1.00
CA ASN A 204 16.76 -16.84 1.68
C ASN A 204 16.41 -15.34 1.81
N ALA A 205 15.27 -14.92 1.26
CA ALA A 205 14.85 -13.51 1.22
C ALA A 205 13.37 -13.38 1.61
N GLN A 206 12.99 -14.02 2.73
CA GLN A 206 11.60 -14.06 3.17
C GLN A 206 11.08 -12.64 3.47
N PRO A 207 9.94 -12.25 2.89
CA PRO A 207 9.44 -10.88 3.00
C PRO A 207 8.86 -10.57 4.39
N ALA A 208 8.62 -11.58 5.23
CA ALA A 208 8.08 -11.41 6.57
C ALA A 208 8.57 -12.50 7.53
N PRO A 209 8.62 -12.22 8.85
CA PRO A 209 8.90 -13.23 9.87
C PRO A 209 7.86 -14.37 9.86
N PRO A 210 8.23 -15.57 10.32
CA PRO A 210 7.30 -16.68 10.48
C PRO A 210 6.05 -16.31 11.26
N CYS A 211 4.91 -16.79 10.79
CA CYS A 211 3.62 -16.54 11.41
C CYS A 211 2.65 -17.69 11.14
N PHE A 212 1.60 -17.76 11.96
CA PHE A 212 0.57 -18.79 11.93
C PHE A 212 -0.81 -18.15 12.09
N VAL A 213 -1.76 -18.60 11.28
CA VAL A 213 -3.15 -18.14 11.32
C VAL A 213 -3.97 -19.03 12.26
N LEU A 214 -4.45 -18.45 13.36
CA LEU A 214 -5.26 -19.14 14.36
C LEU A 214 -6.76 -18.97 14.04
N PRO A 215 -7.61 -19.99 14.31
CA PRO A 215 -7.27 -21.27 14.94
C PRO A 215 -6.75 -22.35 13.96
N MET A 216 -6.74 -22.08 12.65
CA MET A 216 -6.44 -23.09 11.62
C MET A 216 -5.07 -23.77 11.80
N GLN A 217 -4.06 -23.01 12.20
CA GLN A 217 -2.68 -23.47 12.39
C GLN A 217 -2.30 -23.52 13.87
N TYR A 218 -3.26 -23.69 14.78
CA TYR A 218 -3.01 -23.67 16.22
C TYR A 218 -2.00 -24.74 16.65
N GLN A 219 -2.22 -25.99 16.26
CA GLN A 219 -1.33 -27.08 16.66
C GLN A 219 0.07 -26.93 16.04
N GLU A 220 0.15 -26.48 14.78
CA GLU A 220 1.42 -26.20 14.10
C GLU A 220 2.20 -25.11 14.85
N PHE A 221 1.51 -24.04 15.25
CA PHE A 221 2.08 -22.97 16.05
C PHE A 221 2.63 -23.49 17.39
N VAL A 222 1.83 -24.22 18.17
CA VAL A 222 2.24 -24.74 19.49
C VAL A 222 3.48 -25.63 19.35
N ASN A 223 3.46 -26.58 18.41
CA ASN A 223 4.59 -27.49 18.20
C ASN A 223 5.88 -26.74 17.85
N VAL A 224 5.80 -25.75 16.96
CA VAL A 224 6.98 -24.94 16.57
C VAL A 224 7.44 -24.05 17.73
N ALA A 225 6.51 -23.47 18.47
CA ALA A 225 6.80 -22.59 19.58
C ALA A 225 7.49 -23.35 20.74
N GLU A 226 6.99 -24.55 21.06
CA GLU A 226 7.62 -25.47 22.03
C GLU A 226 9.02 -25.91 21.58
N ALA A 227 9.17 -26.29 20.30
CA ALA A 227 10.47 -26.73 19.76
C ALA A 227 11.53 -25.61 19.78
N LEU A 228 11.14 -24.36 19.56
CA LEU A 228 12.04 -23.21 19.62
C LEU A 228 12.37 -22.79 21.07
N GLY A 229 11.58 -23.19 22.06
CA GLY A 229 11.85 -22.88 23.45
C GLY A 229 11.86 -21.37 23.74
N TYR A 230 12.57 -20.98 24.80
CA TYR A 230 12.78 -19.59 25.20
C TYR A 230 13.64 -18.75 24.23
N THR A 231 14.14 -19.34 23.14
CA THR A 231 14.92 -18.61 22.14
C THR A 231 14.08 -17.71 21.25
N SER A 232 12.75 -17.90 21.26
CA SER A 232 11.82 -17.16 20.43
C SER A 232 10.69 -16.55 21.24
N GLN A 233 10.36 -15.29 20.92
CA GLN A 233 9.20 -14.59 21.47
C GLN A 233 8.11 -14.50 20.42
N TRP A 234 6.85 -14.54 20.86
CA TRP A 234 5.70 -14.57 19.97
C TRP A 234 4.80 -13.37 20.21
N LEU A 235 4.35 -12.77 19.11
CA LEU A 235 3.44 -11.64 19.09
C LEU A 235 2.07 -12.11 18.62
N LEU A 236 1.09 -12.18 19.52
CA LEU A 236 -0.29 -12.45 19.19
C LEU A 236 -0.98 -11.19 18.70
N LYS A 237 -1.60 -11.29 17.51
CA LYS A 237 -2.30 -10.20 16.84
C LYS A 237 -3.74 -10.60 16.55
N PRO A 238 -4.68 -10.25 17.44
CA PRO A 238 -6.10 -10.44 17.18
C PRO A 238 -6.53 -9.73 15.90
N LEU A 239 -7.47 -10.34 15.16
CA LEU A 239 -8.03 -9.71 13.95
C LEU A 239 -9.01 -8.59 14.30
N THR A 240 -9.62 -8.64 15.49
CA THR A 240 -10.49 -7.59 16.00
C THR A 240 -9.67 -6.37 16.46
N ALA A 241 -10.20 -5.17 16.24
CA ALA A 241 -9.51 -3.92 16.57
C ALA A 241 -9.46 -3.61 18.08
N VAL A 242 -10.18 -4.40 18.90
CA VAL A 242 -10.36 -4.15 20.34
C VAL A 242 -9.09 -4.39 21.13
N SER A 243 -8.24 -5.32 20.70
CA SER A 243 -6.96 -5.61 21.34
C SER A 243 -5.81 -5.47 20.34
N GLY A 244 -4.82 -4.66 20.71
CA GLY A 244 -3.60 -4.50 19.94
C GLY A 244 -2.72 -5.76 19.96
N PRO A 245 -1.61 -5.77 19.21
CA PRO A 245 -0.59 -6.81 19.33
C PRO A 245 -0.10 -6.94 20.77
N ARG A 246 0.08 -8.18 21.25
CA ARG A 246 0.56 -8.51 22.59
C ARG A 246 1.66 -9.55 22.51
N LEU A 247 2.74 -9.33 23.25
CA LEU A 247 3.78 -10.33 23.44
C LEU A 247 3.25 -11.41 24.39
N VAL A 248 3.57 -12.66 24.07
CA VAL A 248 3.11 -13.80 24.86
C VAL A 248 4.28 -14.71 25.18
N ASP A 249 4.38 -15.06 26.46
CA ASP A 249 5.27 -16.10 26.95
C ASP A 249 4.53 -17.43 27.02
N ILE A 250 4.74 -18.26 26.00
CA ILE A 250 4.09 -19.56 25.82
C ILE A 250 4.40 -20.56 26.94
N PHE A 251 5.46 -20.33 27.74
CA PHE A 251 5.86 -21.21 28.84
C PHE A 251 5.30 -20.77 30.19
N SER A 252 4.70 -19.57 30.25
CA SER A 252 4.02 -19.09 31.44
C SER A 252 2.56 -19.60 31.48
N PRO A 253 2.00 -19.92 32.65
CA PRO A 253 0.58 -20.29 32.76
C PRO A 253 -0.37 -19.22 32.22
N VAL A 254 0.01 -17.94 32.36
CA VAL A 254 -0.75 -16.81 31.83
C VAL A 254 -0.73 -16.81 30.30
N GLY A 255 0.45 -16.96 29.69
CA GLY A 255 0.56 -16.96 28.24
C GLY A 255 -0.07 -18.20 27.59
N GLN A 256 -0.04 -19.36 28.24
CA GLN A 256 -0.80 -20.54 27.80
C GLN A 256 -2.29 -20.24 27.75
N ALA A 257 -2.86 -19.66 28.82
CA ALA A 257 -4.27 -19.26 28.84
C ALA A 257 -4.60 -18.22 27.75
N GLU A 258 -3.69 -17.27 27.49
CA GLU A 258 -3.87 -16.29 26.40
C GLU A 258 -3.88 -16.95 25.02
N ILE A 259 -3.03 -17.96 24.79
CA ILE A 259 -2.97 -18.70 23.52
C ILE A 259 -4.21 -19.57 23.35
N ASP A 260 -4.62 -20.28 24.41
CA ASP A 260 -5.80 -21.15 24.43
C ASP A 260 -7.09 -20.39 24.07
N GLU A 261 -7.19 -19.10 24.39
CA GLU A 261 -8.29 -18.24 23.94
C GLU A 261 -8.44 -18.22 22.41
N PHE A 262 -7.31 -18.31 21.68
CA PHE A 262 -7.24 -18.30 20.23
C PHE A 262 -7.30 -19.70 19.59
N SER A 263 -7.52 -20.75 20.39
CA SER A 263 -7.91 -22.07 19.86
C SER A 263 -9.25 -22.03 19.13
N ARG A 264 -10.09 -21.01 19.40
CA ARG A 264 -11.40 -20.80 18.77
C ARG A 264 -11.59 -19.41 18.18
N ARG A 265 -10.68 -18.47 18.44
CA ARG A 265 -10.74 -17.07 17.97
C ARG A 265 -9.70 -16.79 16.89
N ARG A 266 -10.04 -15.90 15.96
CA ARG A 266 -9.13 -15.52 14.86
C ARG A 266 -8.02 -14.59 15.34
N ALA A 267 -6.78 -15.02 15.16
CA ALA A 267 -5.58 -14.21 15.40
C ALA A 267 -4.45 -14.64 14.46
N VAL A 268 -3.38 -13.84 14.44
CA VAL A 268 -2.09 -14.24 13.86
C VAL A 268 -1.07 -14.28 14.97
N ALA A 269 -0.45 -15.44 15.19
CA ALA A 269 0.75 -15.56 15.98
C ALA A 269 1.95 -15.31 15.06
N GLN A 270 2.80 -14.33 15.39
CA GLN A 270 3.99 -14.02 14.59
C GLN A 270 5.23 -14.06 15.47
N GLN A 271 6.30 -14.69 14.98
CA GLN A 271 7.60 -14.65 15.64
C GLN A 271 8.11 -13.21 15.69
N MET A 272 8.52 -12.78 16.88
CA MET A 272 9.07 -11.45 17.08
C MET A 272 10.45 -11.34 16.41
N VAL A 273 10.73 -10.21 15.76
CA VAL A 273 12.05 -9.94 15.22
C VAL A 273 13.00 -9.70 16.40
N SER A 274 14.04 -10.52 16.51
CA SER A 274 15.09 -10.35 17.52
C SER A 274 15.81 -9.03 17.28
N THR A 275 16.06 -8.27 18.36
CA THR A 275 16.78 -6.99 18.34
C THR A 275 16.24 -5.96 17.32
N PRO A 276 15.05 -5.37 17.57
CA PRO A 276 14.50 -4.34 16.69
C PRO A 276 15.43 -3.13 16.61
N PHE A 277 15.59 -2.54 15.42
CA PHE A 277 16.39 -1.34 15.23
C PHE A 277 15.90 -0.20 16.13
N ALA A 278 16.81 0.38 16.89
CA ALA A 278 16.52 1.41 17.87
C ALA A 278 17.20 2.73 17.55
N VAL A 279 16.46 3.83 17.76
CA VAL A 279 16.97 5.19 17.66
C VAL A 279 16.92 5.79 19.05
N PHE A 280 18.08 6.16 19.60
CA PHE A 280 18.23 6.61 21.00
C PHE A 280 17.63 5.63 22.02
N GLY A 281 17.89 4.33 21.84
CA GLY A 281 17.41 3.27 22.73
C GLY A 281 15.93 2.94 22.63
N GLN A 282 15.20 3.52 21.65
CA GLN A 282 13.78 3.23 21.42
C GLN A 282 13.58 2.54 20.06
N PRO A 283 12.86 1.41 20.00
CA PRO A 283 12.47 0.76 18.75
C PRO A 283 11.70 1.72 17.85
N VAL A 284 11.89 1.58 16.54
CA VAL A 284 11.16 2.38 15.54
C VAL A 284 10.41 1.50 14.55
N SER A 285 9.31 2.02 14.00
CA SER A 285 8.66 1.42 12.82
C SER A 285 8.47 2.46 11.73
N ILE A 286 8.72 2.07 10.50
CA ILE A 286 8.65 2.94 9.33
C ILE A 286 7.28 2.75 8.64
N ARG A 287 6.61 3.84 8.28
CA ARG A 287 5.47 3.84 7.36
C ARG A 287 5.91 4.43 6.03
N LEU A 288 5.87 3.57 5.02
CA LEU A 288 6.11 3.92 3.62
C LEU A 288 4.78 4.01 2.88
N TYR A 289 4.74 4.78 1.80
CA TYR A 289 3.59 4.90 0.92
C TYR A 289 3.95 4.32 -0.44
N VAL A 290 3.19 3.34 -0.89
CA VAL A 290 3.38 2.67 -2.19
C VAL A 290 2.11 2.86 -3.00
N LEU A 291 2.24 3.45 -4.19
CA LEU A 291 1.17 3.59 -5.16
C LEU A 291 1.28 2.45 -6.17
N VAL A 292 0.28 1.58 -6.21
CA VAL A 292 0.16 0.53 -7.23
C VAL A 292 -0.83 1.01 -8.27
N THR A 293 -0.37 1.26 -9.50
CA THR A 293 -1.23 1.75 -10.59
C THR A 293 -1.74 0.63 -11.47
N SER A 294 -1.04 -0.51 -11.50
CA SER A 294 -1.43 -1.70 -12.24
C SER A 294 -0.82 -2.92 -11.56
N LEU A 295 -1.55 -4.03 -11.60
CA LEU A 295 -1.03 -5.34 -11.21
C LEU A 295 -0.65 -6.19 -12.41
N LEU A 296 -1.26 -5.93 -13.58
CA LEU A 296 -1.09 -6.70 -14.80
C LEU A 296 -0.93 -5.75 -16.00
N PRO A 297 0.30 -5.36 -16.37
CA PRO A 297 1.57 -5.70 -15.71
C PRO A 297 1.75 -4.94 -14.38
N LEU A 298 2.51 -5.51 -13.44
CA LEU A 298 2.78 -4.87 -12.15
C LEU A 298 3.53 -3.54 -12.34
N ARG A 299 2.91 -2.44 -11.87
CA ARG A 299 3.49 -1.10 -11.84
C ARG A 299 3.22 -0.47 -10.48
N ALA A 300 4.30 -0.24 -9.73
CA ALA A 300 4.24 0.34 -8.40
C ALA A 300 5.33 1.42 -8.21
N TYR A 301 5.00 2.41 -7.39
CA TYR A 301 5.86 3.56 -7.10
C TYR A 301 5.96 3.75 -5.59
N VAL A 302 7.17 3.79 -5.05
CA VAL A 302 7.41 4.10 -3.65
C VAL A 302 7.58 5.61 -3.50
N HIS A 303 6.79 6.22 -2.63
CA HIS A 303 6.88 7.65 -2.36
C HIS A 303 8.18 7.97 -1.61
N SER A 304 8.84 9.09 -1.95
CA SER A 304 10.13 9.49 -1.36
C SER A 304 10.01 9.90 0.12
N GLN A 305 8.82 10.33 0.55
CA GLN A 305 8.52 10.66 1.93
C GLN A 305 7.80 9.51 2.64
N GLY A 306 8.03 9.42 3.95
CA GLY A 306 7.39 8.47 4.86
C GLY A 306 7.44 8.98 6.30
N VAL A 307 6.87 8.22 7.22
CA VAL A 307 6.81 8.58 8.65
C VAL A 307 7.38 7.47 9.50
N VAL A 308 8.35 7.80 10.35
CA VAL A 308 8.93 6.89 11.33
C VAL A 308 8.29 7.14 12.69
N TYR A 309 7.78 6.08 13.31
CA TYR A 309 7.16 6.12 14.62
C TYR A 309 8.11 5.52 15.65
N HIS A 310 8.41 6.28 16.70
CA HIS A 310 9.04 5.71 17.89
C HIS A 310 8.03 4.85 18.65
N ARG A 311 8.52 3.75 19.22
CA ARG A 311 7.74 2.79 19.98
C ARG A 311 8.33 2.60 21.35
N TYR A 312 7.46 2.28 22.30
CA TYR A 312 7.91 1.76 23.58
C TYR A 312 8.57 0.39 23.40
N ASN A 313 9.29 -0.04 24.43
CA ASN A 313 9.90 -1.37 24.46
C ASN A 313 8.84 -2.46 24.69
N GLU A 314 9.30 -3.69 24.80
CA GLU A 314 8.53 -4.89 25.12
C GLU A 314 7.57 -4.68 26.31
N SER A 315 8.01 -3.98 27.37
CA SER A 315 7.20 -3.70 28.57
C SER A 315 5.87 -2.98 28.30
N LYS A 316 5.73 -2.29 27.16
CA LYS A 316 4.46 -1.67 26.74
C LYS A 316 4.00 -2.17 25.37
N ASN A 317 4.33 -3.41 25.01
CA ASN A 317 3.88 -4.09 23.79
C ASN A 317 4.17 -3.30 22.51
N PHE A 318 5.30 -2.59 22.44
CA PHE A 318 5.69 -1.79 21.27
C PHE A 318 4.63 -0.78 20.80
N LYS A 319 3.80 -0.27 21.71
CA LYS A 319 2.83 0.79 21.41
C LYS A 319 3.56 2.02 20.86
N LYS A 320 2.91 2.72 19.91
CA LYS A 320 3.43 3.97 19.34
C LYS A 320 3.51 5.02 20.46
N ILE A 321 4.60 5.80 20.48
CA ILE A 321 4.74 6.95 21.38
C ILE A 321 4.01 8.14 20.71
N PRO A 322 2.92 8.66 21.31
CA PRO A 322 2.20 9.79 20.74
C PRO A 322 3.09 11.02 20.57
N GLY A 323 2.93 11.75 19.46
CA GLY A 323 3.70 12.97 19.16
C GLY A 323 5.16 12.74 18.77
N ARG A 324 5.71 11.53 18.92
CA ARG A 324 7.12 11.24 18.63
C ARG A 324 7.28 10.54 17.27
N THR A 325 7.37 11.34 16.22
CA THR A 325 7.54 10.87 14.84
C THR A 325 8.64 11.62 14.12
N TRP A 326 9.35 10.93 13.23
CA TRP A 326 10.34 11.54 12.34
C TRP A 326 9.90 11.44 10.87
N PRO A 327 10.20 12.44 10.04
CA PRO A 327 10.24 12.26 8.60
C PRO A 327 11.22 11.17 8.20
N LEU A 328 10.90 10.41 7.16
CA LEU A 328 11.77 9.36 6.64
C LEU A 328 13.17 9.87 6.24
N SER A 329 13.25 11.09 5.70
CA SER A 329 14.53 11.73 5.36
C SER A 329 15.43 11.91 6.58
N GLN A 330 14.87 12.38 7.70
CA GLN A 330 15.60 12.55 8.96
C GLN A 330 16.09 11.20 9.50
N PHE A 331 15.29 10.14 9.38
CA PHE A 331 15.71 8.80 9.76
C PHE A 331 16.91 8.31 8.93
N TRP A 332 16.90 8.48 7.61
CA TRP A 332 18.03 8.09 6.78
C TRP A 332 19.29 8.91 7.05
N GLN A 333 19.15 10.21 7.35
CA GLN A 333 20.28 11.03 7.80
C GLN A 333 20.89 10.50 9.10
N TYR A 334 20.05 10.12 10.07
CA TYR A 334 20.52 9.49 11.31
C TYR A 334 21.25 8.17 11.02
N VAL A 335 20.67 7.29 10.21
CA VAL A 335 21.31 6.01 9.88
C VAL A 335 22.64 6.24 9.16
N SER A 336 22.68 7.16 8.18
CA SER A 336 23.90 7.50 7.46
C SER A 336 25.00 8.03 8.39
N LYS A 337 24.65 8.88 9.35
CA LYS A 337 25.61 9.49 10.28
C LYS A 337 26.18 8.48 11.28
N ASN A 338 25.38 7.52 11.75
CA ASN A 338 25.79 6.59 12.79
C ASN A 338 26.30 5.24 12.27
N TYR A 339 25.86 4.82 11.08
CA TYR A 339 26.15 3.49 10.52
C TYR A 339 26.74 3.55 9.09
N GLY A 340 26.95 4.74 8.54
CA GLY A 340 27.53 4.93 7.22
C GLY A 340 26.52 4.85 6.06
N TYR A 341 26.98 5.26 4.87
CA TYR A 341 26.17 5.31 3.66
C TYR A 341 25.77 3.91 3.15
N ASP A 342 26.66 2.93 3.27
CA ASP A 342 26.42 1.57 2.80
C ASP A 342 25.27 0.89 3.56
N ALA A 343 25.14 1.16 4.86
CA ALA A 343 24.02 0.69 5.66
C ALA A 343 22.67 1.25 5.17
N VAL A 344 22.63 2.53 4.78
CA VAL A 344 21.43 3.16 4.20
C VAL A 344 21.10 2.53 2.85
N SER A 345 22.09 2.40 1.97
CA SER A 345 21.91 1.80 0.64
C SER A 345 21.39 0.36 0.75
N SER A 346 21.99 -0.44 1.63
CA SER A 346 21.57 -1.81 1.91
C SER A 346 20.15 -1.87 2.49
N ALA A 347 19.81 -1.02 3.46
CA ALA A 347 18.47 -0.99 4.03
C ALA A 347 17.39 -0.61 3.00
N ILE A 348 17.65 0.40 2.16
CA ILE A 348 16.74 0.79 1.07
C ILE A 348 16.59 -0.34 0.05
N HIS A 349 17.69 -1.02 -0.29
CA HIS A 349 17.65 -2.16 -1.21
C HIS A 349 16.74 -3.28 -0.68
N HIS A 350 16.91 -3.68 0.58
CA HIS A 350 16.06 -4.69 1.20
C HIS A 350 14.60 -4.27 1.26
N VAL A 351 14.31 -3.01 1.62
CA VAL A 351 12.94 -2.47 1.61
C VAL A 351 12.30 -2.59 0.23
N HIS A 352 13.02 -2.20 -0.83
CA HIS A 352 12.52 -2.33 -2.20
C HIS A 352 12.29 -3.78 -2.60
N GLN A 353 13.24 -4.67 -2.30
CA GLN A 353 13.08 -6.11 -2.56
C GLN A 353 11.86 -6.69 -1.85
N THR A 354 11.66 -6.37 -0.57
CA THR A 354 10.48 -6.84 0.19
C THR A 354 9.18 -6.35 -0.44
N ILE A 355 9.09 -5.06 -0.83
CA ILE A 355 7.90 -4.51 -1.50
C ILE A 355 7.64 -5.24 -2.82
N VAL A 356 8.67 -5.44 -3.64
CA VAL A 356 8.57 -6.14 -4.93
C VAL A 356 8.10 -7.58 -4.73
N HIS A 357 8.71 -8.33 -3.81
CA HIS A 357 8.31 -9.71 -3.53
C HIS A 357 6.85 -9.80 -3.06
N LEU A 358 6.41 -8.90 -2.17
CA LEU A 358 5.02 -8.87 -1.71
C LEU A 358 4.04 -8.58 -2.84
N LEU A 359 4.37 -7.62 -3.73
CA LEU A 359 3.49 -7.27 -4.85
C LEU A 359 3.44 -8.36 -5.92
N LEU A 360 4.57 -9.04 -6.20
CA LEU A 360 4.61 -10.18 -7.12
C LEU A 360 3.81 -11.38 -6.58
N LEU A 361 3.92 -11.67 -5.28
CA LEU A 361 3.09 -12.69 -4.64
C LEU A 361 1.61 -12.34 -4.74
N ALA A 362 1.28 -11.05 -4.64
CA ALA A 362 -0.07 -10.59 -4.77
C ALA A 362 -0.60 -10.73 -6.20
N GLU A 363 0.18 -10.33 -7.20
CA GLU A 363 -0.12 -10.56 -8.62
C GLU A 363 -0.42 -12.03 -8.88
N LEU A 364 0.46 -12.95 -8.45
CA LEU A 364 0.27 -14.40 -8.61
C LEU A 364 -0.99 -14.91 -7.93
N SER A 365 -1.25 -14.46 -6.70
CA SER A 365 -2.41 -14.90 -5.92
C SER A 365 -3.73 -14.40 -6.52
N MET A 366 -3.74 -13.19 -7.07
CA MET A 366 -4.90 -12.63 -7.77
C MET A 366 -5.12 -13.23 -9.17
N MET A 367 -4.08 -13.79 -9.80
CA MET A 367 -4.21 -14.56 -11.04
C MET A 367 -4.67 -16.00 -10.80
N ALA A 368 -4.19 -16.64 -9.73
CA ALA A 368 -4.44 -18.06 -9.45
C ALA A 368 -5.82 -18.33 -8.82
N ALA A 369 -6.45 -17.32 -8.21
CA ALA A 369 -7.80 -17.42 -7.68
C ALA A 369 -8.79 -16.72 -8.65
N PRO A 370 -9.56 -17.46 -9.46
CA PRO A 370 -10.94 -17.04 -9.63
C PRO A 370 -11.53 -17.11 -8.22
N SER A 371 -11.84 -15.96 -7.64
CA SER A 371 -12.40 -15.86 -6.29
C SER A 371 -13.54 -16.90 -6.12
N ASP A 372 -13.57 -17.61 -4.99
CA ASP A 372 -14.69 -18.49 -4.63
C ASP A 372 -16.05 -17.74 -4.58
N ASP A 373 -16.03 -16.40 -4.65
CA ASP A 373 -17.22 -15.57 -4.92
C ASP A 373 -17.83 -15.79 -6.31
N ILE A 374 -17.10 -16.38 -7.27
CA ILE A 374 -17.63 -16.83 -8.57
C ILE A 374 -18.46 -18.11 -8.40
N ILE A 375 -18.17 -18.93 -7.39
CA ILE A 375 -18.91 -20.19 -7.13
C ILE A 375 -20.17 -19.94 -6.28
N ALA A 376 -20.18 -18.91 -5.42
CA ALA A 376 -21.38 -18.55 -4.67
C ALA A 376 -22.47 -17.83 -5.53
N GLY A 377 -22.12 -17.36 -6.73
CA GLY A 377 -23.02 -16.68 -7.66
C GLY A 377 -23.54 -17.52 -8.83
N LEU A 378 -22.97 -18.70 -9.07
CA LEU A 378 -23.46 -19.62 -10.10
C LEU A 378 -24.38 -20.64 -9.46
N GLY A 379 -25.66 -20.28 -9.41
CA GLY A 379 -26.74 -21.24 -9.27
C GLY A 379 -26.51 -22.41 -10.22
N THR A 380 -26.66 -23.60 -9.67
CA THR A 380 -26.73 -24.88 -10.36
C THR A 380 -27.45 -24.78 -11.70
N THR A 381 -26.74 -24.71 -12.84
CA THR A 381 -27.18 -25.30 -14.11
C THR A 381 -26.15 -25.21 -15.24
N ARG A 382 -26.06 -26.33 -15.97
CA ARG A 382 -25.48 -26.56 -17.32
C ARG A 382 -23.97 -26.76 -17.43
N ARG A 383 -23.61 -28.05 -17.38
CA ARG A 383 -22.59 -28.65 -18.25
C ARG A 383 -22.79 -28.18 -19.70
N PHE A 384 -21.72 -27.77 -20.36
CA PHE A 384 -21.64 -27.83 -21.82
C PHE A 384 -20.56 -28.82 -22.23
N LYS A 385 -20.94 -29.65 -23.22
CA LYS A 385 -20.05 -30.43 -24.07
C LYS A 385 -19.15 -29.52 -24.89
#